data_AF-X1RJT0-F1
#
_entry.id   AF-X1RJT0-F1
#
_cell.length_a   1.000
_cell.length_b   1.000
_cell.length_c   1.000
_cell.angle_alpha   90.00
_cell.angle_beta   90.00
_cell.angle_gamma   90.00
#
_symmetry.space_group_name_H-M   'P 1'
#
loop_
_entity.id
_entity.type
_entity.pdbx_description
1 polymer ?
#
loop_
_entity_poly.entity_id
_entity_poly.type
_entity_poly.pdbx_seq_one_letter_code
_entity_poly.pdbx_strand_id
1 'polypeptide(L)'
;PYLKYQLYRSGLSVELSFGGYDTFWQEVISKDFSKIKQDIIVTSLLLEQIEPDYELSNWSVDLLAERLFELWNLILSKSEGILAINTFLRPFYSDMGFAGETNEASLVSKISQLNEEIKNFAKNQSSEIFVIDWERLIMRLGMEASIDRRFGYISKAPFKPAFLKLYAEEIAKIGRAKRGKIKKVLVLDCDNALWGGIVGEDGISGIKLDCNEYPGKAFYDFQKGVLQLFNRGVIIVL
;
A
#
# COMPACT_ATOMS: atom_id res chain seq x y z
N PRO A 1 12.03 6.84 12.22
CA PRO A 1 12.83 5.68 12.69
C PRO A 1 12.51 4.37 11.95
N TYR A 2 11.23 3.99 11.87
CA TYR A 2 10.78 2.75 11.21
C TYR A 2 11.24 2.63 9.75
N LEU A 3 11.08 3.71 8.97
CA LEU A 3 11.49 3.77 7.57
C LEU A 3 12.98 3.52 7.39
N LYS A 4 13.83 4.23 8.14
CA LYS A 4 15.29 4.06 8.13
C LYS A 4 15.69 2.62 8.45
N TYR A 5 15.09 2.03 9.49
CA TYR A 5 15.34 0.63 9.86
C TYR A 5 14.98 -0.36 8.73
N GLN A 6 13.80 -0.24 8.14
CA GLN A 6 13.35 -1.19 7.10
C GLN A 6 14.13 -1.05 5.79
N LEU A 7 14.54 0.17 5.44
CA LEU A 7 15.40 0.43 4.28
C LEU A 7 16.79 -0.21 4.48
N TYR A 8 17.41 -0.03 5.65
CA TYR A 8 18.68 -0.70 5.94
C TYR A 8 18.57 -2.22 5.97
N ARG A 9 17.52 -2.76 6.60
CA ARG A 9 17.24 -4.21 6.60
C ARG A 9 17.03 -4.75 5.19
N SER A 10 16.57 -3.91 4.27
CA SER A 10 16.42 -4.21 2.84
C SER A 10 17.72 -4.03 2.03
N GLY A 11 18.85 -3.73 2.69
CA GLY A 11 20.15 -3.52 2.06
C GLY A 11 20.23 -2.22 1.26
N LEU A 12 19.55 -1.17 1.72
CA LEU A 12 19.55 0.17 1.14
C LEU A 12 20.11 1.17 2.16
N SER A 13 21.13 1.93 1.78
CA SER A 13 21.55 3.12 2.53
C SER A 13 20.70 4.30 2.05
N VAL A 14 20.18 5.09 2.98
CA VAL A 14 19.21 6.13 2.67
C VAL A 14 19.50 7.42 3.42
N GLU A 15 19.38 8.53 2.69
CA GLU A 15 19.28 9.86 3.25
C GLU A 15 17.78 10.21 3.31
N LEU A 16 17.30 10.57 4.50
CA LEU A 16 15.89 10.92 4.70
C LEU A 16 15.79 12.41 4.94
N SER A 17 15.04 13.08 4.08
CA SER A 17 14.55 14.43 4.29
C SER A 17 13.06 14.37 4.62
N PHE A 18 12.62 15.19 5.56
CA PHE A 18 11.22 15.34 5.92
C PHE A 18 10.79 16.77 5.59
N GLY A 19 9.63 16.92 4.98
CA GLY A 19 9.00 18.22 4.85
C GLY A 19 8.61 18.79 6.20
N GLY A 20 8.40 20.09 6.24
CA GLY A 20 7.82 20.79 7.37
C GLY A 20 6.37 20.35 7.63
N TYR A 21 5.92 20.65 8.84
CA TYR A 21 4.57 20.28 9.27
C TYR A 21 3.53 21.22 8.65
N ASP A 22 2.50 20.66 8.00
CA ASP A 22 1.42 21.38 7.30
C ASP A 22 1.90 22.40 6.21
N THR A 23 3.18 22.37 5.81
CA THR A 23 3.78 23.25 4.78
C THR A 23 3.97 22.57 3.42
N PHE A 24 3.45 21.35 3.25
CA PHE A 24 3.71 20.49 2.09
C PHE A 24 3.52 21.19 0.74
N TRP A 25 2.41 21.91 0.58
CA TRP A 25 2.11 22.66 -0.64
C TRP A 25 3.13 23.75 -0.95
N GLN A 26 3.50 24.54 0.07
CA GLN A 26 4.46 25.63 -0.07
C GLN A 26 5.85 25.10 -0.42
N GLU A 27 6.24 23.97 0.16
CA GLU A 27 7.52 23.31 -0.11
C GLU A 27 7.59 22.78 -1.53
N VAL A 28 6.58 22.06 -2.00
CA VAL A 28 6.55 21.56 -3.39
C VAL A 28 6.56 22.72 -4.38
N ILE A 29 5.89 23.83 -4.08
CA ILE A 29 5.88 25.04 -4.94
C ILE A 29 7.26 25.72 -4.94
N SER A 30 7.98 25.70 -3.82
CA SER A 30 9.28 26.35 -3.68
C SER A 30 10.30 25.87 -4.73
N LYS A 31 11.28 26.73 -5.03
CA LYS A 31 12.42 26.39 -5.90
C LYS A 31 13.42 25.45 -5.21
N ASP A 32 13.32 25.30 -3.89
CA ASP A 32 14.26 24.47 -3.13
C ASP A 32 13.94 22.98 -3.25
N PHE A 33 12.68 22.62 -3.54
CA PHE A 33 12.25 21.24 -3.75
C PHE A 33 13.06 20.53 -4.86
N SER A 34 13.37 21.22 -5.95
CA SER A 34 14.12 20.63 -7.07
C SER A 34 15.64 20.66 -6.88
N LYS A 35 16.16 21.26 -5.80
CA LYS A 35 17.62 21.36 -5.57
C LYS A 35 18.25 20.06 -5.08
N ILE A 36 17.47 19.21 -4.43
CA ILE A 36 17.91 17.93 -3.91
C ILE A 36 17.42 16.85 -4.87
N LYS A 37 18.29 15.97 -5.35
CA LYS A 37 17.86 14.83 -6.15
C LYS A 37 17.12 13.83 -5.26
N GLN A 38 15.84 13.57 -5.55
CA GLN A 38 15.07 12.53 -4.86
C GLN A 38 14.98 11.27 -5.70
N ASP A 39 15.38 10.12 -5.14
CA ASP A 39 15.13 8.82 -5.78
C ASP A 39 13.68 8.33 -5.54
N ILE A 40 13.12 8.68 -4.39
CA ILE A 40 11.76 8.35 -3.96
C ILE A 40 11.20 9.54 -3.21
N ILE A 41 9.96 9.91 -3.54
CA ILE A 41 9.17 10.92 -2.85
C ILE A 41 7.96 10.21 -2.26
N VAL A 42 7.67 10.45 -0.98
CA VAL A 42 6.54 9.85 -0.30
C VAL A 42 5.58 10.96 0.13
N THR A 43 4.33 10.89 -0.33
CA THR A 43 3.24 11.69 0.22
C THR A 43 2.47 10.81 1.19
N SER A 44 2.48 11.18 2.46
CA SER A 44 1.74 10.50 3.54
C SER A 44 0.67 11.45 4.06
N LEU A 45 -0.44 11.55 3.31
CA LEU A 45 -1.49 12.53 3.56
C LEU A 45 -2.63 11.89 4.37
N LEU A 46 -3.10 12.62 5.38
CA LEU A 46 -4.32 12.30 6.11
C LEU A 46 -5.47 13.14 5.56
N LEU A 47 -6.65 12.54 5.42
CA LEU A 47 -7.82 13.23 4.88
C LEU A 47 -8.21 14.45 5.73
N GLU A 48 -8.23 14.29 7.05
CA GLU A 48 -8.49 15.36 8.03
C GLU A 48 -7.52 16.56 7.94
N GLN A 49 -6.33 16.39 7.34
CA GLN A 49 -5.36 17.48 7.16
C GLN A 49 -5.60 18.25 5.86
N ILE A 50 -6.01 17.55 4.80
CA ILE A 50 -6.22 18.15 3.47
C ILE A 50 -7.64 18.71 3.29
N GLU A 51 -8.59 18.14 4.02
CA GLU A 51 -10.00 18.50 4.06
C GLU A 51 -10.50 18.43 5.52
N PRO A 52 -10.29 19.48 6.33
CA PRO A 52 -10.61 19.46 7.76
C PRO A 52 -12.09 19.19 8.07
N ASP A 53 -12.99 19.63 7.19
CA ASP A 53 -14.42 19.46 7.31
C ASP A 53 -14.93 18.18 6.62
N TYR A 54 -14.05 17.21 6.32
CA TYR A 54 -14.42 16.00 5.56
C TYR A 54 -15.57 15.18 6.19
N GLU A 55 -15.77 15.27 7.50
CA GLU A 55 -16.87 14.60 8.22
C GLU A 55 -18.23 15.22 7.89
N LEU A 56 -18.26 16.52 7.62
CA LEU A 56 -19.42 17.19 7.07
C LEU A 56 -19.47 16.77 5.59
N SER A 57 -20.50 16.03 5.18
CA SER A 57 -20.60 15.47 3.83
C SER A 57 -20.79 16.53 2.71
N ASN A 58 -20.36 17.77 2.92
CA ASN A 58 -20.49 18.93 2.02
C ASN A 58 -19.27 19.16 1.11
N TRP A 59 -18.15 18.46 1.33
CA TRP A 59 -16.99 18.53 0.44
C TRP A 59 -17.23 17.81 -0.89
N SER A 60 -16.54 18.26 -1.94
CA SER A 60 -16.59 17.66 -3.28
C SER A 60 -15.43 16.71 -3.47
N VAL A 61 -15.74 15.47 -3.86
CA VAL A 61 -14.74 14.44 -4.19
C VAL A 61 -13.89 14.92 -5.36
N ASP A 62 -14.54 15.38 -6.44
CA ASP A 62 -13.89 15.83 -7.66
C ASP A 62 -12.91 16.99 -7.39
N LEU A 63 -13.32 18.00 -6.62
CA LEU A 63 -12.45 19.15 -6.31
C LEU A 63 -11.24 18.74 -5.45
N LEU A 64 -11.42 17.81 -4.52
CA LEU A 64 -10.32 17.31 -3.70
C LEU A 64 -9.35 16.46 -4.54
N ALA A 65 -9.88 15.60 -5.40
CA ALA A 65 -9.10 14.79 -6.33
C ALA A 65 -8.29 15.67 -7.28
N GLU A 66 -8.91 16.68 -7.90
CA GLU A 66 -8.25 17.67 -8.77
C GLU A 66 -7.06 18.32 -8.05
N ARG A 67 -7.27 18.84 -6.82
CA ARG A 67 -6.18 19.41 -6.01
C ARG A 67 -5.04 18.41 -5.81
N LEU A 68 -5.35 17.19 -5.38
CA LEU A 68 -4.32 16.14 -5.17
C LEU A 68 -3.57 15.81 -6.46
N PHE A 69 -4.25 15.77 -7.60
CA PHE A 69 -3.63 15.48 -8.89
C PHE A 69 -2.75 16.63 -9.35
N GLU A 70 -3.17 17.88 -9.19
CA GLU A 70 -2.34 19.06 -9.46
C GLU A 70 -1.04 19.02 -8.65
N LEU A 71 -1.15 18.68 -7.37
CA LEU A 71 0.00 18.52 -6.47
C LEU A 71 0.96 17.44 -6.95
N TRP A 72 0.45 16.24 -7.23
CA TRP A 72 1.28 15.12 -7.64
C TRP A 72 1.87 15.34 -9.03
N ASN A 73 1.13 15.95 -9.96
CA ASN A 73 1.65 16.37 -11.26
C ASN A 73 2.76 17.42 -11.11
N LEU A 74 2.61 18.39 -10.19
CA LEU A 74 3.65 19.37 -9.89
C LEU A 74 4.92 18.69 -9.35
N ILE A 75 4.78 17.71 -8.46
CA ILE A 75 5.92 16.91 -7.96
C ILE A 75 6.63 16.18 -9.10
N LEU A 76 5.87 15.48 -9.94
CA LEU A 76 6.40 14.73 -11.08
C LEU A 76 7.07 15.65 -12.11
N SER A 77 6.56 16.87 -12.30
CA SER A 77 7.19 17.86 -13.19
C SER A 77 8.54 18.38 -12.68
N LYS A 78 8.83 18.19 -11.38
CA LYS A 78 10.03 18.72 -10.71
C LYS A 78 11.03 17.63 -10.30
N SER A 79 10.67 16.35 -10.42
CA SER A 79 11.51 15.24 -9.97
C SER A 79 11.38 14.02 -10.86
N GLU A 80 12.50 13.34 -11.08
CA GLU A 80 12.58 12.03 -11.78
C GLU A 80 12.47 10.84 -10.78
N GLY A 81 12.20 11.13 -9.52
CA GLY A 81 12.03 10.14 -8.46
C GLY A 81 10.71 9.38 -8.58
N ILE A 82 10.66 8.19 -7.98
CA ILE A 82 9.38 7.47 -7.85
C ILE A 82 8.50 8.18 -6.83
N LEU A 83 7.24 8.45 -7.17
CA LEU A 83 6.25 9.00 -6.26
C LEU A 83 5.44 7.88 -5.60
N ALA A 84 5.57 7.75 -4.28
CA ALA A 84 4.74 6.87 -3.47
C ALA A 84 3.63 7.70 -2.81
N ILE A 85 2.38 7.33 -3.07
CA ILE A 85 1.19 8.00 -2.51
C ILE A 85 0.36 7.00 -1.70
N ASN A 86 -0.48 7.46 -0.77
CA ASN A 86 -1.39 6.59 -0.02
C ASN A 86 -2.86 6.80 -0.41
N THR A 87 -3.68 5.76 -0.21
CA THR A 87 -5.14 5.91 -0.14
C THR A 87 -5.55 6.47 1.22
N PHE A 88 -6.77 6.99 1.32
CA PHE A 88 -7.36 7.48 2.55
C PHE A 88 -8.17 6.39 3.25
N LEU A 89 -8.23 6.46 4.58
CA LEU A 89 -8.98 5.51 5.40
C LEU A 89 -10.45 5.89 5.42
N ARG A 90 -11.33 4.92 5.14
CA ARG A 90 -12.76 5.09 5.41
C ARG A 90 -13.01 5.06 6.93
N PRO A 91 -14.07 5.72 7.42
CA PRO A 91 -14.49 5.60 8.80
C PRO A 91 -14.66 4.12 9.19
N PHE A 92 -14.03 3.73 10.29
CA PHE A 92 -14.12 2.36 10.80
C PHE A 92 -15.50 2.03 11.42
N TYR A 93 -16.29 3.06 11.67
CA TYR A 93 -17.65 2.94 12.20
C TYR A 93 -18.56 3.80 11.34
N SER A 94 -19.77 3.30 11.06
CA SER A 94 -20.81 4.05 10.37
C SER A 94 -21.67 4.78 11.40
N ASP A 95 -21.80 6.09 11.27
CA ASP A 95 -22.69 6.90 12.13
C ASP A 95 -24.18 6.63 11.84
N MET A 96 -24.50 6.00 10.70
CA MET A 96 -25.87 5.66 10.29
C MET A 96 -26.15 4.15 10.26
N GLY A 97 -25.25 3.32 10.83
CA GLY A 97 -25.37 1.86 10.76
C GLY A 97 -25.45 1.35 9.31
N PHE A 98 -26.23 0.30 9.08
CA PHE A 98 -26.41 -0.33 7.75
C PHE A 98 -27.04 0.61 6.70
N ALA A 99 -27.82 1.60 7.13
CA ALA A 99 -28.46 2.56 6.21
C ALA A 99 -27.47 3.56 5.59
N GLY A 100 -26.29 3.72 6.20
CA GLY A 100 -25.23 4.57 5.68
C GLY A 100 -24.52 3.99 4.45
N GLU A 101 -24.43 2.67 4.33
CA GLU A 101 -23.71 2.01 3.23
C GLU A 101 -24.40 2.15 1.87
N THR A 102 -25.72 2.27 1.86
CA THR A 102 -26.52 2.44 0.64
C THR A 102 -26.70 3.89 0.20
N ASN A 103 -26.18 4.85 0.98
CA ASN A 103 -26.28 6.26 0.65
C ASN A 103 -25.01 6.69 -0.13
N GLU A 104 -25.17 7.03 -1.40
CA GLU A 104 -24.08 7.55 -2.25
C GLU A 104 -23.45 8.82 -1.67
N ALA A 105 -24.20 9.60 -0.88
CA ALA A 105 -23.71 10.79 -0.17
C ALA A 105 -23.01 10.47 1.17
N SER A 106 -22.92 9.20 1.58
CA SER A 106 -22.21 8.81 2.80
C SER A 106 -20.72 9.11 2.69
N LEU A 107 -20.11 9.40 3.84
CA LEU A 107 -18.67 9.61 3.94
C LEU A 107 -17.86 8.41 3.43
N VAL A 108 -18.35 7.19 3.69
CA VAL A 108 -17.76 5.93 3.20
C VAL A 108 -17.76 5.87 1.67
N SER A 109 -18.89 6.20 1.03
CA SER A 109 -19.02 6.24 -0.43
C SER A 109 -18.07 7.27 -1.04
N LYS A 110 -18.05 8.50 -0.52
CA LYS A 110 -17.17 9.57 -1.00
C LYS A 110 -15.70 9.22 -0.91
N ILE A 111 -15.24 8.67 0.22
CA ILE A 111 -13.84 8.26 0.38
C ILE A 111 -13.52 7.06 -0.52
N SER A 112 -14.47 6.13 -0.71
CA SER A 112 -14.31 5.02 -1.68
C SER A 112 -14.12 5.55 -3.10
N GLN A 113 -14.95 6.50 -3.52
CA GLN A 113 -14.83 7.16 -4.82
C GLN A 113 -13.47 7.85 -4.97
N LEU A 114 -13.08 8.67 -3.99
CA LEU A 114 -11.78 9.35 -3.99
C LEU A 114 -10.60 8.37 -4.12
N ASN A 115 -10.65 7.25 -3.37
CA ASN A 115 -9.60 6.23 -3.42
C ASN A 115 -9.52 5.55 -4.79
N GLU A 116 -10.65 5.32 -5.47
CA GLU A 116 -10.67 4.78 -6.82
C GLU A 116 -10.13 5.78 -7.84
N GLU A 117 -10.46 7.07 -7.73
CA GLU A 117 -9.90 8.13 -8.56
C GLU A 117 -8.37 8.22 -8.41
N ILE A 118 -7.85 8.13 -7.18
CA ILE A 118 -6.40 8.11 -6.90
C ILE A 118 -5.72 6.91 -7.58
N LYS A 119 -6.32 5.72 -7.48
CA LYS A 119 -5.79 4.50 -8.14
C LYS A 119 -5.81 4.65 -9.66
N ASN A 120 -6.89 5.22 -10.22
CA ASN A 120 -7.01 5.46 -11.65
C ASN A 120 -6.00 6.50 -12.15
N PHE A 121 -5.80 7.58 -11.41
CA PHE A 121 -4.75 8.57 -11.67
C PHE A 121 -3.37 7.91 -11.73
N ALA A 122 -3.01 7.14 -10.71
CA ALA A 122 -1.73 6.45 -10.65
C ALA A 122 -1.55 5.43 -11.78
N LYS A 123 -2.63 4.74 -12.19
CA LYS A 123 -2.61 3.81 -13.32
C LYS A 123 -2.36 4.52 -14.67
N ASN A 124 -2.88 5.73 -14.82
CA ASN A 124 -2.77 6.51 -16.06
C ASN A 124 -1.42 7.27 -16.16
N GLN A 125 -0.82 7.64 -15.03
CA GLN A 125 0.46 8.34 -14.95
C GLN A 125 1.65 7.36 -14.80
N SER A 126 2.04 6.73 -15.93
CA SER A 126 3.30 6.00 -16.13
C SER A 126 3.73 5.00 -15.02
N SER A 127 4.95 4.45 -15.10
CA SER A 127 5.53 3.51 -14.11
C SER A 127 6.09 4.20 -12.85
N GLU A 128 5.82 5.49 -12.68
CA GLU A 128 6.52 6.36 -11.72
C GLU A 128 5.71 6.62 -10.46
N ILE A 129 4.45 6.19 -10.40
CA ILE A 129 3.59 6.30 -9.22
C ILE A 129 3.29 4.93 -8.61
N PHE A 130 3.45 4.82 -7.29
CA PHE A 130 3.05 3.64 -6.51
C PHE A 130 2.04 4.03 -5.44
N VAL A 131 0.86 3.41 -5.50
CA VAL A 131 -0.18 3.58 -4.48
C VAL A 131 0.02 2.56 -3.36
N ILE A 132 0.17 3.05 -2.14
CA ILE A 132 0.18 2.26 -0.93
C ILE A 132 -1.22 2.30 -0.32
N ASP A 133 -1.96 1.22 -0.52
CA ASP A 133 -3.32 1.09 -0.01
C ASP A 133 -3.31 0.90 1.52
N TRP A 134 -3.60 1.97 2.25
CA TRP A 134 -3.60 1.96 3.71
C TRP A 134 -4.68 1.06 4.29
N GLU A 135 -5.84 0.94 3.64
CA GLU A 135 -6.89 0.04 4.10
C GLU A 135 -6.45 -1.40 3.97
N ARG A 136 -5.75 -1.76 2.89
CA ARG A 136 -5.15 -3.11 2.75
C ARG A 136 -4.14 -3.40 3.86
N LEU A 137 -3.35 -2.41 4.29
CA LEU A 137 -2.42 -2.57 5.40
C LEU A 137 -3.14 -2.79 6.72
N ILE A 138 -4.23 -2.06 6.97
CA ILE A 138 -5.05 -2.23 8.17
C ILE A 138 -5.76 -3.58 8.15
N MET A 139 -6.33 -4.02 7.01
CA MET A 139 -6.96 -5.34 6.90
C MET A 139 -5.98 -6.47 7.25
N ARG A 140 -4.70 -6.32 6.88
CA ARG A 140 -3.67 -7.32 7.21
C ARG A 140 -3.30 -7.34 8.69
N LEU A 141 -3.30 -6.19 9.37
CA LEU A 141 -2.90 -6.08 10.78
C LEU A 141 -4.06 -6.18 11.76
N GLY A 142 -5.27 -5.86 11.32
CA GLY A 142 -6.40 -5.53 12.19
C GLY A 142 -6.38 -4.07 12.64
N MET A 143 -7.56 -3.51 12.89
CA MET A 143 -7.75 -2.12 13.32
C MET A 143 -7.04 -1.85 14.66
N GLU A 144 -7.22 -2.74 15.65
CA GLU A 144 -6.66 -2.56 16.99
C GLU A 144 -5.14 -2.49 16.98
N ALA A 145 -4.46 -3.25 16.12
CA ALA A 145 -3.00 -3.19 16.00
C ALA A 145 -2.53 -1.98 15.18
N SER A 146 -3.42 -1.34 14.43
CA SER A 146 -3.07 -0.30 13.46
C SER A 146 -3.29 1.12 13.96
N ILE A 147 -4.41 1.36 14.66
CA ILE A 147 -4.88 2.72 14.99
C ILE A 147 -4.88 2.96 16.50
N ASP A 148 -4.41 4.14 16.90
CA ASP A 148 -4.60 4.71 18.23
C ASP A 148 -5.13 6.14 18.11
N ARG A 149 -6.42 6.32 18.36
CA ARG A 149 -7.09 7.63 18.26
C ARG A 149 -6.45 8.68 19.17
N ARG A 150 -5.85 8.28 20.30
CA ARG A 150 -5.16 9.20 21.22
C ARG A 150 -3.99 9.90 20.53
N PHE A 151 -3.25 9.20 19.66
CA PHE A 151 -2.16 9.79 18.89
C PHE A 151 -2.67 10.72 17.78
N GLY A 152 -3.88 10.51 17.27
CA GLY A 152 -4.58 11.47 16.41
C GLY A 152 -4.75 12.81 17.13
N TYR A 153 -5.34 12.81 18.32
CA TYR A 153 -5.55 14.05 19.10
C TYR A 153 -4.25 14.71 19.58
N ILE A 154 -3.25 13.92 19.98
CA ILE A 154 -2.01 14.45 20.58
C ILE A 154 -1.01 14.91 19.52
N SER A 155 -0.97 14.25 18.36
CA SER A 155 0.12 14.41 17.39
C SER A 155 -0.31 14.44 15.92
N LYS A 156 -1.63 14.47 15.64
CA LYS A 156 -2.21 14.31 14.29
C LYS A 156 -1.62 13.12 13.51
N ALA A 157 -1.35 12.02 14.21
CA ALA A 157 -0.75 10.82 13.66
C ALA A 157 -1.37 9.59 14.33
N PRO A 158 -2.52 9.08 13.85
CA PRO A 158 -3.31 8.07 14.56
C PRO A 158 -2.72 6.64 14.47
N PHE A 159 -1.45 6.47 14.09
CA PHE A 159 -0.87 5.18 13.75
C PHE A 159 -0.04 4.56 14.87
N LYS A 160 -0.29 3.27 15.13
CA LYS A 160 0.52 2.46 16.04
C LYS A 160 1.84 2.03 15.39
N PRO A 161 2.86 1.67 16.21
CA PRO A 161 4.15 1.18 15.71
C PRO A 161 4.05 0.02 14.72
N ALA A 162 3.09 -0.90 14.88
CA ALA A 162 2.91 -2.03 13.98
C ALA A 162 2.50 -1.58 12.56
N PHE A 163 1.57 -0.62 12.45
CA PHE A 163 1.21 -0.02 11.17
C PHE A 163 2.39 0.72 10.55
N LEU A 164 3.08 1.58 11.32
CA LEU A 164 4.23 2.34 10.83
C LEU A 164 5.36 1.42 10.33
N LYS A 165 5.57 0.27 10.99
CA LYS A 165 6.51 -0.75 10.55
C LYS A 165 6.10 -1.37 9.21
N LEU A 166 4.82 -1.74 9.07
CA LEU A 166 4.32 -2.32 7.83
C LEU A 166 4.31 -1.31 6.67
N TYR A 167 3.92 -0.05 6.94
CA TYR A 167 3.98 1.02 5.95
C TYR A 167 5.41 1.29 5.48
N ALA A 168 6.37 1.32 6.41
CA ALA A 168 7.80 1.39 6.09
C ALA A 168 8.30 0.20 5.25
N GLU A 169 7.77 -1.00 5.46
CA GLU A 169 8.10 -2.18 4.64
C GLU A 169 7.60 -2.01 3.19
N GLU A 170 6.42 -1.44 2.97
CA GLU A 170 5.92 -1.16 1.62
C GLU A 170 6.78 -0.11 0.91
N ILE A 171 7.14 0.99 1.57
CA ILE A 171 8.03 2.00 1.00
C ILE A 171 9.41 1.39 0.66
N ALA A 172 9.93 0.52 1.54
CA ALA A 172 11.20 -0.16 1.28
C ALA A 172 11.15 -1.09 0.04
N LYS A 173 10.00 -1.68 -0.28
CA LYS A 173 9.84 -2.45 -1.52
C LYS A 173 9.97 -1.57 -2.76
N ILE A 174 9.43 -0.34 -2.73
CA ILE A 174 9.57 0.65 -3.81
C ILE A 174 11.06 0.96 -4.02
N GLY A 175 11.79 1.24 -2.94
CA GLY A 175 13.22 1.50 -3.03
C GLY A 175 14.04 0.32 -3.56
N ARG A 176 13.68 -0.92 -3.16
CA ARG A 176 14.31 -2.12 -3.75
C ARG A 176 14.02 -2.24 -5.23
N ALA A 177 12.78 -1.99 -5.64
CA ALA A 177 12.38 -2.05 -7.05
C ALA A 177 13.17 -1.03 -7.89
N LYS A 178 13.29 0.22 -7.43
CA LYS A 178 14.09 1.26 -8.08
C LYS A 178 15.56 0.86 -8.25
N ARG A 179 16.12 0.12 -7.29
CA ARG A 179 17.51 -0.40 -7.34
C ARG A 179 17.65 -1.72 -8.10
N GLY A 180 16.60 -2.21 -8.77
CA GLY A 180 16.62 -3.48 -9.49
C GLY A 180 16.67 -4.72 -8.58
N LYS A 181 16.52 -4.55 -7.26
CA LYS A 181 16.54 -5.62 -6.25
C LYS A 181 15.17 -6.29 -6.11
N ILE A 182 14.59 -6.70 -7.24
CA ILE A 182 13.32 -7.44 -7.31
C ILE A 182 13.56 -8.95 -7.27
N LYS A 183 12.57 -9.72 -6.80
CA LYS A 183 12.60 -11.18 -6.83
C LYS A 183 12.05 -11.65 -8.19
N LYS A 184 12.88 -12.34 -8.98
CA LYS A 184 12.53 -12.80 -10.35
C LYS A 184 12.32 -14.31 -10.46
N VAL A 185 12.79 -15.07 -9.47
CA VAL A 185 12.75 -16.54 -9.46
C VAL A 185 12.14 -17.00 -8.15
N LEU A 186 11.23 -17.98 -8.23
CA LEU A 186 10.69 -18.73 -7.10
C LEU A 186 11.16 -20.19 -7.26
N VAL A 187 11.99 -20.64 -6.32
CA VAL A 187 12.45 -22.03 -6.23
C VAL A 187 11.56 -22.73 -5.21
N LEU A 188 10.98 -23.86 -5.59
CA LEU A 188 10.04 -24.61 -4.77
C LEU A 188 10.54 -26.03 -4.58
N ASP A 189 10.46 -26.50 -3.34
CA ASP A 189 10.53 -27.94 -3.09
C ASP A 189 9.24 -28.61 -3.59
N CYS A 190 9.26 -29.93 -3.72
CA CYS A 190 8.12 -30.74 -4.13
C CYS A 190 7.33 -31.25 -2.92
N ASP A 191 7.93 -32.17 -2.17
CA ASP A 191 7.26 -32.89 -1.08
C ASP A 191 6.96 -31.95 0.11
N ASN A 192 5.71 -32.00 0.61
CA ASN A 192 5.19 -31.10 1.64
C ASN A 192 5.22 -29.59 1.30
N ALA A 193 5.54 -29.24 0.06
CA ALA A 193 5.51 -27.87 -0.44
C ALA A 193 4.48 -27.69 -1.55
N LEU A 194 4.54 -28.50 -2.61
CA LEU A 194 3.56 -28.49 -3.70
C LEU A 194 2.38 -29.44 -3.46
N TRP A 195 2.59 -30.48 -2.67
CA TRP A 195 1.57 -31.44 -2.24
C TRP A 195 1.92 -31.93 -0.83
N GLY A 196 0.97 -32.51 -0.11
CA GLY A 196 1.28 -33.15 1.18
C GLY A 196 1.71 -34.60 1.02
N GLY A 197 2.65 -35.07 1.85
CA GLY A 197 3.22 -36.41 1.73
C GLY A 197 4.54 -36.43 0.95
N ILE A 198 5.19 -37.60 0.92
CA ILE A 198 6.49 -37.83 0.28
C ILE A 198 6.27 -38.80 -0.87
N VAL A 199 6.42 -38.36 -2.11
CA VAL A 199 6.05 -39.17 -3.29
C VAL A 199 6.84 -40.49 -3.39
N GLY A 200 8.09 -40.50 -2.90
CA GLY A 200 8.92 -41.70 -2.86
C GLY A 200 8.47 -42.76 -1.85
N GLU A 201 7.71 -42.37 -0.82
CA GLU A 201 7.20 -43.25 0.23
C GLU A 201 5.72 -43.60 0.01
N ASP A 202 4.90 -42.58 -0.26
CA ASP A 202 3.45 -42.68 -0.37
C ASP A 202 2.98 -43.11 -1.78
N GLY A 203 3.86 -42.98 -2.78
CA GLY A 203 3.51 -43.11 -4.18
C GLY A 203 2.61 -41.97 -4.68
N ILE A 204 2.43 -41.87 -6.00
CA ILE A 204 1.69 -40.75 -6.61
C ILE A 204 0.20 -40.73 -6.25
N SER A 205 -0.38 -41.87 -5.90
CA SER A 205 -1.77 -41.96 -5.44
C SER A 205 -1.94 -41.59 -3.96
N GLY A 206 -0.84 -41.55 -3.19
CA GLY A 206 -0.87 -41.27 -1.75
C GLY A 206 -0.63 -39.79 -1.40
N ILE A 207 -0.16 -38.98 -2.35
CA ILE A 207 0.05 -37.54 -2.10
C ILE A 207 -1.28 -36.81 -1.92
N LYS A 208 -1.28 -35.83 -1.02
CA LYS A 208 -2.42 -34.97 -0.71
C LYS A 208 -2.42 -33.77 -1.64
N LEU A 209 -3.14 -33.88 -2.74
CA LEU A 209 -3.43 -32.78 -3.65
C LEU A 209 -4.84 -32.95 -4.21
N ASP A 210 -5.75 -32.06 -3.81
CA ASP A 210 -7.17 -32.13 -4.19
C ASP A 210 -7.73 -30.72 -4.35
N CYS A 211 -8.67 -30.51 -5.27
CA CYS A 211 -9.21 -29.18 -5.56
C CYS A 211 -10.38 -28.76 -4.66
N ASN A 212 -10.90 -29.67 -3.84
CA ASN A 212 -12.12 -29.53 -3.05
C ASN A 212 -11.90 -29.81 -1.55
N GLU A 213 -11.08 -30.79 -1.18
CA GLU A 213 -11.01 -31.30 0.19
C GLU A 213 -9.67 -31.04 0.90
N TYR A 214 -9.75 -30.78 2.21
CA TYR A 214 -8.58 -30.63 3.07
C TYR A 214 -7.95 -32.00 3.36
N PRO A 215 -6.60 -32.13 3.40
CA PRO A 215 -5.60 -31.06 3.28
C PRO A 215 -5.18 -30.70 1.85
N GLY A 216 -5.55 -31.51 0.84
CA GLY A 216 -5.13 -31.32 -0.55
C GLY A 216 -5.49 -29.94 -1.13
N LYS A 217 -6.62 -29.39 -0.71
CA LYS A 217 -7.11 -28.05 -1.10
C LYS A 217 -6.11 -26.94 -0.83
N ALA A 218 -5.41 -26.98 0.30
CA ALA A 218 -4.45 -25.95 0.67
C ALA A 218 -3.26 -25.92 -0.31
N PHE A 219 -2.76 -27.10 -0.69
CA PHE A 219 -1.68 -27.25 -1.67
C PHE A 219 -2.14 -26.82 -3.07
N TYR A 220 -3.37 -27.20 -3.46
CA TYR A 220 -3.96 -26.81 -4.74
C TYR A 220 -4.12 -25.28 -4.87
N ASP A 221 -4.59 -24.60 -3.82
CA ASP A 221 -4.71 -23.14 -3.83
C ASP A 221 -3.34 -22.44 -3.76
N PHE A 222 -2.36 -23.04 -3.07
CA PHE A 222 -0.96 -22.59 -3.13
C PHE A 222 -0.39 -22.67 -4.56
N GLN A 223 -0.57 -23.79 -5.25
CA GLN A 223 -0.15 -23.96 -6.65
C GLN A 223 -0.82 -22.93 -7.58
N LYS A 224 -2.11 -22.60 -7.37
CA LYS A 224 -2.77 -21.50 -8.09
C LYS A 224 -2.06 -20.16 -7.87
N GLY A 225 -1.64 -19.86 -6.64
CA GLY A 225 -0.85 -18.67 -6.32
C GLY A 225 0.50 -18.65 -7.04
N VAL A 226 1.21 -19.79 -7.07
CA VAL A 226 2.47 -19.96 -7.82
C VAL A 226 2.24 -19.72 -9.32
N LEU A 227 1.17 -20.29 -9.89
CA LEU A 227 0.83 -20.10 -11.30
C LEU A 227 0.50 -18.64 -11.63
N GLN A 228 -0.15 -17.90 -10.72
CA GLN A 228 -0.36 -16.46 -10.90
C GLN A 228 0.96 -15.68 -10.94
N LEU A 229 1.97 -16.09 -10.16
CA LEU A 229 3.31 -15.49 -10.23
C LEU A 229 3.99 -15.82 -11.56
N PHE A 230 3.89 -17.07 -12.02
CA PHE A 230 4.41 -17.49 -13.33
C PHE A 230 3.81 -16.66 -14.47
N ASN A 231 2.49 -16.49 -14.48
CA ASN A 231 1.77 -15.69 -15.48
C ASN A 231 2.16 -14.20 -15.47
N ARG A 232 2.77 -13.71 -14.38
CA ARG A 232 3.32 -12.35 -14.25
C ARG A 232 4.81 -12.28 -14.63
N GLY A 233 5.40 -13.37 -15.11
CA GLY A 233 6.80 -13.46 -15.54
C GLY A 233 7.80 -13.85 -14.45
N VAL A 234 7.34 -14.36 -13.29
CA VAL A 234 8.24 -14.97 -12.30
C VAL A 234 8.66 -16.35 -12.80
N ILE A 235 9.96 -16.62 -12.83
CA ILE A 235 10.49 -17.93 -13.22
C ILE A 235 10.25 -18.90 -12.06
N ILE A 236 9.65 -20.06 -12.35
CA ILE A 236 9.46 -21.13 -11.38
C ILE A 236 10.52 -22.21 -11.62
N VAL A 237 11.16 -22.66 -10.54
CA VAL A 237 12.13 -23.75 -10.53
C VAL A 237 11.70 -24.75 -9.46
N LEU A 238 11.81 -26.04 -9.78
CA LEU A 238 11.58 -27.16 -8.86
C LEU A 238 12.91 -27.83 -8.51
#